data_AF-A0A3G6ZJC5-F1
#
_entry.id   AF-A0A3G6ZJC5-F1
#
_cell.length_a   1.000
_cell.length_b   1.000
_cell.length_c   1.000
_cell.angle_alpha   90.00
_cell.angle_beta   90.00
_cell.angle_gamma   90.00
#
_symmetry.space_group_name_H-M   'P 1'
#
loop_
_entity.id
_entity.type
_entity.pdbx_description
1 polymer ?
#
loop_
_entity_poly.entity_id
_entity_poly.type
_entity_poly.pdbx_seq_one_letter_code
_entity_poly.pdbx_strand_id
1 'polypeptide(L)'
;MVKSDRGSRGTRTGFWILASLGVIASAVAWVWYGFAQFEAQAEQPKALSAGTTMAGFAEAVGGVPLVLAHLTGLILLSVLGWWSYGKRGIALAIVAVIVASGVGIVVAQILWGGDLFELGINSSTFVP
;
A
#
# COMPACT_ATOMS: atom_id res chain seq x y z
N MET A 1 3.95 -41.54 6.65
CA MET A 1 4.14 -40.15 6.20
C MET A 1 2.82 -39.66 5.64
N VAL A 2 2.04 -38.90 6.41
CA VAL A 2 0.67 -38.50 6.04
C VAL A 2 0.75 -37.39 5.00
N LYS A 3 0.34 -37.69 3.76
CA LYS A 3 0.19 -36.74 2.66
C LYS A 3 -1.07 -35.94 2.97
N SER A 4 -0.92 -34.78 3.64
CA SER A 4 -2.08 -33.93 3.88
C SER A 4 -2.52 -33.37 2.53
N ASP A 5 -3.74 -33.70 2.10
CA ASP A 5 -4.41 -33.01 1.00
C ASP A 5 -4.51 -31.53 1.36
N ARG A 6 -3.71 -30.66 0.73
CA ARG A 6 -3.72 -29.22 1.06
C ARG A 6 -4.43 -28.41 -0.01
N GLY A 7 -5.44 -27.67 0.46
CA GLY A 7 -6.24 -26.70 -0.28
C GLY A 7 -7.24 -27.33 -1.23
N SER A 8 -8.54 -27.17 -0.96
CA SER A 8 -9.55 -27.40 -2.00
C SER A 8 -9.31 -26.45 -3.17
N ARG A 9 -9.79 -26.79 -4.38
CA ARG A 9 -9.72 -25.87 -5.53
C ARG A 9 -10.30 -24.50 -5.17
N GLY A 10 -11.36 -24.47 -4.35
CA GLY A 10 -11.99 -23.24 -3.88
C GLY A 10 -11.05 -22.32 -3.08
N THR A 11 -10.26 -22.85 -2.15
CA THR A 11 -9.33 -22.02 -1.35
C THR A 11 -8.22 -21.43 -2.21
N ARG A 12 -7.72 -22.19 -3.20
CA ARG A 12 -6.71 -21.70 -4.16
C ARG A 12 -7.28 -20.61 -5.06
N THR A 13 -8.50 -20.79 -5.55
CA THR A 13 -9.21 -19.77 -6.33
C THR A 13 -9.43 -18.51 -5.48
N GLY A 14 -9.87 -18.66 -4.23
CA GLY A 14 -10.05 -17.55 -3.30
C GLY A 14 -8.77 -16.75 -3.05
N PHE A 15 -7.64 -17.44 -2.88
CA PHE A 15 -6.32 -16.79 -2.75
C PHE A 15 -6.01 -15.89 -3.95
N TRP A 16 -6.16 -16.40 -5.18
CA TRP A 16 -5.82 -15.62 -6.37
C TRP A 16 -6.80 -14.49 -6.66
N ILE A 17 -8.10 -14.69 -6.40
CA ILE A 17 -9.09 -13.62 -6.48
C ILE A 17 -8.72 -12.48 -5.52
N LEU A 18 -8.40 -12.81 -4.27
CA LEU A 18 -8.03 -11.80 -3.28
C LEU A 18 -6.71 -11.10 -3.66
N ALA A 19 -5.74 -11.85 -4.19
CA ALA A 19 -4.48 -11.28 -4.67
C ALA A 19 -4.72 -10.28 -5.82
N SER A 20 -5.60 -10.60 -6.77
CA SER A 20 -5.98 -9.70 -7.86
C SER A 20 -6.70 -8.44 -7.36
N LEU A 21 -7.62 -8.57 -6.40
CA LEU A 21 -8.24 -7.39 -5.76
C LEU A 21 -7.22 -6.56 -4.98
N GLY A 22 -6.20 -7.20 -4.41
CA GLY A 22 -5.08 -6.55 -3.76
C GLY A 22 -4.31 -5.60 -4.68
N VAL A 23 -4.22 -5.88 -5.98
CA VAL A 23 -3.60 -4.98 -6.96
C VAL A 23 -4.38 -3.66 -7.06
N ILE A 24 -5.70 -3.74 -7.18
CA ILE A 24 -6.58 -2.57 -7.27
C ILE A 24 -6.53 -1.78 -5.95
N ALA A 25 -6.65 -2.47 -4.82
CA ALA A 25 -6.57 -1.85 -3.50
C ALA A 25 -5.22 -1.16 -3.26
N SER A 26 -4.13 -1.78 -3.71
CA SER A 26 -2.79 -1.19 -3.59
C SER A 26 -2.64 0.07 -4.45
N ALA A 27 -3.14 0.06 -5.69
CA ALA A 27 -3.14 1.24 -6.54
C ALA A 27 -3.92 2.40 -5.89
N VAL A 28 -5.12 2.13 -5.37
CA VAL A 28 -5.91 3.14 -4.66
C VAL A 28 -5.17 3.68 -3.44
N ALA A 29 -4.54 2.81 -2.64
CA ALA A 29 -3.80 3.23 -1.45
C ALA A 29 -2.58 4.09 -1.80
N TRP A 30 -1.82 3.75 -2.84
CA TRP A 30 -0.67 4.55 -3.29
C TRP A 30 -1.10 5.91 -3.87
N VAL A 31 -2.21 5.95 -4.62
CA VAL A 31 -2.78 7.21 -5.12
C VAL A 31 -3.26 8.09 -3.96
N TRP A 32 -3.92 7.50 -2.97
CA TRP A 32 -4.36 8.18 -1.76
C TRP A 32 -3.19 8.77 -0.96
N TYR A 33 -2.08 8.02 -0.86
CA TYR A 33 -0.85 8.54 -0.25
C TYR A 33 -0.31 9.76 -1.01
N GLY A 34 -0.30 9.73 -2.34
CA GLY A 34 0.06 10.90 -3.16
C GLY A 34 -0.84 12.11 -2.92
N PHE A 35 -2.16 11.89 -2.76
CA PHE A 35 -3.10 12.97 -2.40
C PHE A 35 -2.76 13.59 -1.04
N ALA A 36 -2.47 12.75 -0.03
CA ALA A 36 -2.11 13.24 1.30
C ALA A 36 -0.81 14.04 1.30
N GLN A 37 0.19 13.62 0.49
CA GLN A 37 1.42 14.37 0.29
C GLN A 37 1.18 15.71 -0.41
N PHE A 38 0.38 15.71 -1.49
CA PHE A 38 0.01 16.92 -2.21
C PHE A 38 -0.70 17.94 -1.30
N GLU A 39 -1.67 17.49 -0.50
CA GLU A 39 -2.38 18.33 0.45
C GLU A 39 -1.43 18.93 1.51
N ALA A 40 -0.53 18.11 2.07
CA ALA A 40 0.44 18.58 3.05
C ALA A 40 1.33 19.69 2.47
N GLN A 41 1.77 19.56 1.22
CA GLN A 41 2.56 20.59 0.54
C GLN A 41 1.75 21.85 0.22
N ALA A 42 0.52 21.68 -0.29
CA ALA A 42 -0.34 22.80 -0.68
C ALA A 42 -0.75 23.67 0.51
N GLU A 43 -0.98 23.05 1.68
CA GLU A 43 -1.44 23.75 2.88
C GLU A 43 -0.28 24.22 3.79
N GLN A 44 0.95 23.75 3.59
CA GLN A 44 2.09 24.10 4.45
C GLN A 44 2.33 25.63 4.57
N PRO A 45 2.31 26.45 3.49
CA PRO A 45 2.53 27.88 3.63
C PRO A 45 1.47 28.58 4.50
N LYS A 46 0.22 28.12 4.42
CA LYS A 46 -0.88 28.64 5.23
C LYS A 46 -0.73 28.24 6.69
N ALA A 47 -0.39 26.96 6.95
CA ALA A 47 -0.10 26.48 8.29
C ALA A 47 1.04 27.29 8.94
N LEU A 48 2.13 27.54 8.21
CA LEU A 48 3.25 28.34 8.68
C LEU A 48 2.85 29.79 8.97
N SER A 49 2.03 30.41 8.12
CA SER A 49 1.50 31.76 8.37
C SER A 49 0.63 31.86 9.63
N ALA A 50 0.01 30.74 10.02
CA ALA A 50 -0.78 30.60 11.25
C ALA A 50 0.05 30.14 12.47
N GLY A 51 1.37 29.99 12.33
CA GLY A 51 2.25 29.50 13.39
C GLY A 51 2.12 28.00 13.69
N THR A 52 1.56 27.22 12.76
CA THR A 52 1.41 25.75 12.86
C THR A 52 2.23 25.04 11.77
N THR A 53 2.06 23.72 11.60
CA THR A 53 2.78 22.91 10.61
C THR A 53 1.93 21.74 10.11
N MET A 54 2.13 21.34 8.85
CA MET A 54 1.58 20.11 8.25
C MET A 54 2.55 18.92 8.35
N ALA A 55 3.65 19.06 9.08
CA ALA A 55 4.59 17.95 9.30
C ALA A 55 3.88 16.73 9.89
N GLY A 56 4.08 15.56 9.27
CA GLY A 56 3.44 14.31 9.70
C GLY A 56 2.02 14.08 9.17
N PHE A 57 1.41 15.07 8.50
CA PHE A 57 0.04 14.93 7.98
C PHE A 57 -0.04 13.83 6.93
N ALA A 58 0.86 13.84 5.94
CA ALA A 58 0.83 12.87 4.86
C ALA A 58 1.12 11.45 5.34
N GLU A 59 2.01 11.29 6.31
CA GLU A 59 2.32 10.02 6.96
C GLU A 59 1.11 9.50 7.74
N ALA A 60 0.41 10.36 8.49
CA ALA A 60 -0.74 9.96 9.29
C ALA A 60 -1.98 9.66 8.42
N VAL A 61 -2.27 10.50 7.43
CA VAL A 61 -3.50 10.45 6.62
C VAL A 61 -3.35 9.57 5.38
N GLY A 62 -2.14 9.43 4.86
CA GLY A 62 -1.83 8.58 3.70
C GLY A 62 -0.99 7.36 4.08
N GLY A 63 0.12 7.57 4.78
CA GLY A 63 1.12 6.53 5.07
C GLY A 63 0.59 5.42 5.97
N VAL A 64 -0.07 5.76 7.07
CA VAL A 64 -0.66 4.77 7.99
C VAL A 64 -1.74 3.95 7.29
N PRO A 65 -2.74 4.52 6.59
CA PRO A 65 -3.68 3.74 5.77
C PRO A 65 -3.01 2.85 4.73
N LEU A 66 -1.95 3.34 4.06
CA LEU A 66 -1.18 2.56 3.10
C LEU A 66 -0.54 1.34 3.76
N VAL A 67 0.12 1.50 4.90
CA VAL A 67 0.73 0.39 5.66
C VAL A 67 -0.35 -0.60 6.11
N LEU A 68 -1.47 -0.11 6.64
CA LEU A 68 -2.59 -0.96 7.06
C LEU A 68 -3.15 -1.78 5.89
N ALA A 69 -3.30 -1.19 4.70
CA ALA A 69 -3.75 -1.90 3.52
C ALA A 69 -2.81 -3.08 3.16
N HIS A 70 -1.50 -2.86 3.24
CA HIS A 70 -0.50 -3.92 3.00
C HIS A 70 -0.54 -5.01 4.07
N LEU A 71 -0.64 -4.64 5.35
CA LEU A 71 -0.72 -5.59 6.46
C LEU A 71 -1.99 -6.43 6.37
N THR A 72 -3.15 -5.81 6.12
CA THR A 72 -4.40 -6.54 5.93
C THR A 72 -4.32 -7.49 4.74
N GLY A 73 -3.81 -7.03 3.59
CA GLY A 73 -3.60 -7.88 2.42
C GLY A 73 -2.68 -9.07 2.71
N LEU A 74 -1.56 -8.82 3.39
CA LEU A 74 -0.59 -9.85 3.76
C LEU A 74 -1.17 -10.87 4.73
N ILE A 75 -1.90 -10.43 5.76
CA ILE A 75 -2.53 -11.32 6.74
C ILE A 75 -3.55 -12.22 6.05
N LEU A 76 -4.48 -11.65 5.28
CA LEU A 76 -5.53 -12.41 4.61
C LEU A 76 -4.96 -13.42 3.61
N LEU A 77 -3.98 -13.00 2.79
CA LEU A 77 -3.31 -13.89 1.84
C LEU A 77 -2.46 -14.95 2.55
N SER A 78 -1.86 -14.64 3.69
CA SER A 78 -1.09 -15.62 4.46
C SER A 78 -1.99 -16.70 5.05
N VAL A 79 -3.18 -16.34 5.55
CA VAL A 79 -4.17 -17.31 6.05
C VAL A 79 -4.66 -18.21 4.93
N LEU A 80 -5.11 -17.64 3.81
CA LEU A 80 -5.58 -18.41 2.65
C LEU A 80 -4.45 -19.23 2.01
N GLY A 81 -3.26 -18.66 1.95
CA GLY A 81 -2.04 -19.30 1.46
C GLY A 81 -1.65 -20.49 2.32
N TRP A 82 -1.70 -20.35 3.65
CA TRP A 82 -1.40 -21.44 4.57
C TRP A 82 -2.36 -22.62 4.39
N TRP A 83 -3.66 -22.36 4.31
CA TRP A 83 -4.67 -23.40 4.08
C TRP A 83 -4.56 -24.06 2.69
N SER A 84 -4.09 -23.31 1.70
CA SER A 84 -3.99 -23.79 0.31
C SER A 84 -2.69 -24.51 -0.02
N TYR A 85 -1.56 -23.96 0.43
CA TYR A 85 -0.20 -24.32 0.01
C TYR A 85 0.72 -24.62 1.21
N GLY A 86 0.23 -24.56 2.45
CA GLY A 86 1.03 -24.74 3.66
C GLY A 86 2.08 -23.64 3.85
N LYS A 87 3.27 -24.02 4.33
CA LYS A 87 4.40 -23.09 4.53
C LYS A 87 4.76 -22.29 3.27
N ARG A 88 4.62 -22.88 2.08
CA ARG A 88 4.87 -22.19 0.80
C ARG A 88 3.87 -21.08 0.52
N GLY A 89 2.67 -21.17 1.08
CA GLY A 89 1.63 -20.15 0.92
C GLY A 89 1.97 -18.80 1.54
N ILE A 90 2.77 -18.79 2.61
CA ILE A 90 3.27 -17.55 3.22
C ILE A 90 4.20 -16.83 2.24
N ALA A 91 5.14 -17.56 1.63
CA ALA A 91 6.04 -16.98 0.62
C ALA A 91 5.24 -16.44 -0.59
N LEU A 92 4.23 -17.18 -1.05
CA LEU A 92 3.34 -16.72 -2.12
C LEU A 92 2.55 -15.46 -1.74
N ALA A 93 2.07 -15.37 -0.50
CA ALA A 93 1.37 -14.19 -0.01
C ALA A 93 2.28 -12.96 0.00
N ILE A 94 3.52 -13.10 0.50
CA ILE A 94 4.52 -12.02 0.48
C ILE A 94 4.79 -11.56 -0.96
N VAL A 95 5.06 -12.50 -1.86
CA VAL A 95 5.30 -12.18 -3.29
C VAL A 95 4.09 -11.48 -3.90
N ALA A 96 2.87 -11.95 -3.64
CA ALA A 96 1.65 -11.33 -4.17
C ALA A 96 1.48 -9.89 -3.68
N VAL A 97 1.74 -9.61 -2.40
CA VAL A 97 1.67 -8.24 -1.85
C VAL A 97 2.76 -7.35 -2.45
N ILE A 98 3.98 -7.85 -2.62
CA ILE A 98 5.07 -7.09 -3.26
C ILE A 98 4.71 -6.75 -4.70
N VAL A 99 4.20 -7.70 -5.48
CA VAL A 99 3.79 -7.48 -6.87
C VAL A 99 2.62 -6.49 -6.94
N ALA A 100 1.61 -6.65 -6.09
CA ALA A 100 0.49 -5.71 -6.00
C ALA A 100 0.96 -4.29 -5.66
N SER A 101 1.88 -4.16 -4.69
CA SER A 101 2.49 -2.89 -4.31
C SER A 101 3.29 -2.27 -5.45
N GLY A 102 4.11 -3.05 -6.15
CA GLY A 102 4.86 -2.58 -7.32
C GLY A 102 3.94 -2.04 -8.41
N VAL A 103 2.84 -2.74 -8.71
CA VAL A 103 1.83 -2.24 -9.66
C VAL A 103 1.17 -0.97 -9.15
N GLY A 104 0.80 -0.92 -7.87
CA GLY A 104 0.20 0.27 -7.26
C GLY A 104 1.12 1.50 -7.32
N ILE A 105 2.43 1.32 -7.07
CA ILE A 105 3.44 2.37 -7.23
C ILE A 105 3.47 2.85 -8.68
N VAL A 106 3.55 1.94 -9.66
CA VAL A 106 3.57 2.31 -11.09
C VAL A 106 2.33 3.12 -11.48
N VAL A 107 1.14 2.70 -11.03
CA VAL A 107 -0.10 3.43 -11.29
C VAL A 107 -0.08 4.82 -10.67
N ALA A 108 0.32 4.93 -9.40
CA ALA A 108 0.41 6.21 -8.73
C ALA A 108 1.45 7.13 -9.39
N GLN A 109 2.60 6.59 -9.79
CA GLN A 109 3.63 7.34 -10.50
C GLN A 109 3.12 7.94 -11.81
N ILE A 110 2.36 7.16 -12.60
CA ILE A 110 1.76 7.66 -13.85
C ILE A 110 0.75 8.79 -13.55
N LEU A 111 -0.08 8.64 -12.52
CA LEU A 111 -1.12 9.61 -12.18
C LEU A 111 -0.55 10.92 -11.60
N TRP A 112 0.57 10.85 -10.90
CA TRP A 112 1.26 12.00 -10.31
C TRP A 112 2.42 12.52 -11.18
N GLY A 113 2.46 12.15 -12.46
CA GLY A 113 3.44 12.69 -13.41
C GLY A 113 4.90 12.27 -13.16
N GLY A 114 5.15 11.28 -12.30
CA GLY A 114 6.48 10.87 -11.86
C GLY A 114 6.89 11.42 -10.48
N ASP A 115 6.08 12.31 -9.90
CA ASP A 115 6.50 13.09 -8.73
C ASP A 115 6.04 12.48 -7.40
N LEU A 116 5.46 11.27 -7.40
CA LEU A 116 4.87 10.67 -6.19
C LEU A 116 5.83 10.66 -4.99
N PHE A 117 7.12 10.42 -5.23
CA PHE A 117 8.15 10.43 -4.19
C PHE A 117 8.80 11.79 -3.98
N GLU A 118 8.68 12.72 -4.93
CA GLU A 118 9.19 14.09 -4.82
C GLU A 118 8.26 14.98 -3.99
N LEU A 119 6.95 14.70 -3.99
CA LEU A 119 5.96 15.34 -3.12
C LEU A 119 6.30 15.23 -1.62
N GLY A 120 7.10 14.25 -1.20
CA GLY A 120 7.54 14.14 0.20
C GLY A 120 8.80 14.95 0.55
N ILE A 121 9.69 15.18 -0.41
CA ILE A 121 11.07 15.64 -0.16
C ILE A 121 11.16 17.15 0.06
N ASN A 122 10.32 17.94 -0.61
CA ASN A 122 10.35 19.41 -0.55
C ASN A 122 9.63 20.02 0.67
N SER A 123 9.19 19.19 1.62
CA SER A 123 8.43 19.61 2.82
C SER A 123 9.29 20.28 3.91
N SER A 124 10.61 20.35 3.74
CA SER A 124 11.55 20.77 4.79
C SER A 124 12.16 22.16 4.62
N THR A 125 11.88 22.88 3.53
CA THR A 125 12.51 24.19 3.26
C THR A 125 11.48 25.30 3.14
N PHE A 126 11.16 25.94 4.26
CA PHE A 126 10.56 27.27 4.25
C PHE A 126 11.63 28.26 3.79
N VAL A 127 11.46 28.85 2.61
CA VAL A 127 12.23 30.02 2.18
C VAL A 127 11.38 31.25 2.50
N PRO A 128 11.80 32.12 3.45
CA PRO A 128 11.05 33.29 3.89
C PRO A 128 10.84 34.33 2.78
#